data_AF-A0A821MQI6-F1
#
_entry.id   AF-A0A821MQI6-F1
#
_cell.length_a   1.000
_cell.length_b   1.000
_cell.length_c   1.000
_cell.angle_alpha   90.00
_cell.angle_beta   90.00
_cell.angle_gamma   90.00
#
_symmetry.space_group_name_H-M   'P 1'
#
loop_
_entity.id
_entity.type
_entity.pdbx_description
1 polymer ?
#
loop_
_entity_poly.entity_id
_entity_poly.type
_entity_poly.pdbx_seq_one_letter_code
_entity_poly.pdbx_strand_id
1 'polypeptide(L)'
;FLMTVGDNFEEHIVRFGNVDGSNNEDFDHPGQSVTQRCKSYVFHLNGTDEKNIRIIDTPGFGDTRGIEQDDRNMEHILEYVNTLTHLNAICFLLKPNTSRLNISFRSCLTQLFSLLDRNVLNNIIFCFTSARSTF
;
A
#
# COMPACT_ATOMS: atom_id res chain seq x y z
N PHE A 1 10.72 -1.75 -14.61
CA PHE A 1 10.37 -0.34 -14.37
C PHE A 1 11.58 0.52 -14.65
N LEU A 2 11.41 1.63 -15.35
CA LEU A 2 12.46 2.62 -15.56
C LEU A 2 12.34 3.65 -14.44
N MET A 3 13.38 3.79 -13.63
CA MET A 3 13.49 4.81 -12.60
C MET A 3 14.52 5.83 -13.04
N THR A 4 14.28 7.10 -12.73
CA THR A 4 15.18 8.19 -13.12
C THR A 4 15.65 8.91 -11.85
N VAL A 5 16.96 9.09 -11.68
CA VAL A 5 17.56 9.56 -10.40
C VAL A 5 18.43 10.80 -10.61
N GLY A 6 18.36 11.73 -9.65
CA GLY A 6 19.17 12.95 -9.62
C GLY A 6 18.75 14.00 -10.64
N ASP A 7 19.42 15.15 -10.60
CA ASP A 7 19.14 16.30 -11.48
C ASP A 7 19.51 16.03 -12.95
N ASN A 8 20.38 15.04 -13.18
CA ASN A 8 20.83 14.62 -14.51
C ASN A 8 19.91 13.58 -15.17
N PHE A 9 18.84 13.20 -14.48
CA PHE A 9 17.88 12.21 -14.96
C PHE A 9 18.53 10.86 -15.34
N GLU A 10 19.41 10.33 -14.50
CA GLU A 10 20.05 9.03 -14.78
C GLU A 10 19.03 7.89 -14.74
N GLU A 11 18.98 7.10 -15.82
CA GLU A 11 18.03 6.01 -15.98
C GLU A 11 18.54 4.70 -15.39
N HIS A 12 17.75 4.11 -14.50
CA HIS A 12 17.97 2.81 -13.89
C HIS A 12 16.80 1.88 -14.20
N ILE A 13 17.09 0.72 -14.81
CA ILE A 13 16.10 -0.33 -14.98
C ILE A 13 15.98 -1.12 -13.67
N VAL A 14 14.88 -0.88 -12.96
CA VAL A 14 14.50 -1.64 -11.77
C VAL A 14 13.64 -2.82 -12.19
N ARG A 15 14.03 -4.02 -11.77
CA ARG A 15 13.26 -5.25 -11.97
C ARG A 15 12.72 -5.68 -10.60
N PHE A 16 11.42 -5.96 -10.50
CA PHE A 16 10.80 -6.43 -9.26
C PHE A 16 10.36 -7.88 -9.43
N GLY A 17 10.78 -8.74 -8.51
CA GLY A 17 10.31 -10.11 -8.33
C GLY A 17 10.58 -11.06 -9.50
N ASN A 18 10.67 -12.35 -9.20
CA ASN A 18 10.14 -13.38 -10.10
C ASN A 18 8.67 -13.59 -9.69
N VAL A 19 7.81 -14.06 -10.60
CA VAL A 19 6.44 -14.44 -10.25
C VAL A 19 6.53 -15.49 -9.14
N ASP A 20 6.25 -15.09 -7.90
CA ASP A 20 6.22 -16.05 -6.80
C ASP A 20 5.07 -17.02 -7.08
N GLY A 21 5.32 -18.33 -6.99
CA GLY A 21 4.28 -19.36 -7.12
C GLY A 21 3.23 -19.34 -6.01
N SER A 22 3.16 -18.26 -5.22
CA SER A 22 2.27 -18.10 -4.07
C SER A 22 0.86 -17.65 -4.43
N ASN A 23 0.54 -17.43 -5.72
CA ASN A 23 -0.79 -17.03 -6.22
C ASN A 23 -1.46 -15.92 -5.39
N ASN A 24 -0.69 -14.98 -4.85
CA ASN A 24 -1.20 -13.90 -3.98
C ASN A 24 -1.71 -12.69 -4.78
N GLU A 25 -1.46 -12.67 -6.08
CA GLU A 25 -1.91 -11.63 -7.00
C GLU A 25 -2.94 -12.23 -7.94
N ASP A 26 -4.10 -11.59 -8.04
CA ASP A 26 -5.16 -11.95 -8.98
C ASP A 26 -5.40 -10.77 -9.93
N PHE A 27 -5.10 -10.98 -11.20
CA PHE A 27 -5.24 -9.97 -12.26
C PHE A 27 -6.46 -10.22 -13.16
N ASP A 28 -7.19 -11.31 -12.96
CA ASP A 28 -8.27 -11.74 -13.85
C ASP A 28 -9.58 -11.00 -13.56
N HIS A 29 -9.62 -10.21 -12.50
CA HIS A 29 -10.82 -9.55 -11.99
C HIS A 29 -10.67 -8.03 -11.90
N PRO A 30 -10.97 -7.29 -12.98
CA PRO A 30 -10.90 -5.83 -12.99
C PRO A 30 -11.74 -5.19 -11.87
N GLY A 31 -11.12 -4.30 -11.11
CA GLY A 31 -11.76 -3.58 -10.01
C GLY A 31 -11.79 -4.32 -8.67
N GLN A 32 -11.35 -5.59 -8.62
CA GLN A 32 -11.04 -6.26 -7.36
C GLN A 32 -9.64 -5.88 -6.89
N SER A 33 -9.38 -6.04 -5.59
CA SER A 33 -8.01 -6.00 -5.10
C SER A 33 -7.17 -7.05 -5.82
N VAL A 34 -6.02 -6.65 -6.36
CA VAL A 34 -5.05 -7.58 -6.96
C VAL A 34 -4.34 -8.38 -5.88
N THR A 35 -3.83 -7.70 -4.86
CA THR A 35 -3.21 -8.34 -3.70
C THR A 35 -4.29 -9.02 -2.86
N GLN A 36 -4.17 -10.34 -2.63
CA GLN A 36 -5.16 -11.12 -1.87
C GLN A 36 -4.85 -11.18 -0.38
N ARG A 37 -3.57 -11.11 0.02
CA ARG A 37 -3.12 -11.08 1.42
C ARG A 37 -1.94 -10.13 1.60
N CYS A 38 -1.83 -9.58 2.80
CA CYS A 38 -0.72 -8.72 3.18
C CYS A 38 0.64 -9.43 3.00
N LYS A 39 1.61 -8.72 2.44
CA LYS A 39 2.97 -9.25 2.21
C LYS A 39 4.02 -8.20 2.58
N SER A 40 5.02 -8.61 3.35
CA SER A 40 6.18 -7.78 3.64
C SER A 40 7.32 -7.97 2.65
N TYR A 41 7.88 -6.84 2.22
CA TYR A 41 9.11 -6.76 1.44
C TYR A 41 10.14 -6.00 2.28
N VAL A 42 11.30 -6.61 2.51
CA VAL A 42 12.37 -6.01 3.32
C VAL A 42 13.51 -5.61 2.39
N PHE A 43 13.88 -4.34 2.44
CA PHE A 43 14.99 -3.75 1.71
C PHE A 43 16.07 -3.37 2.69
N HIS A 44 17.25 -3.96 2.52
CA HIS A 44 18.44 -3.61 3.29
C HIS A 44 19.08 -2.38 2.65
N LEU A 45 19.11 -1.28 3.39
CA LEU A 45 19.77 -0.05 2.95
C LEU A 45 21.23 -0.09 3.35
N ASN A 46 22.11 -0.11 2.37
CA ASN A 46 23.55 -0.04 2.58
C ASN A 46 23.95 1.42 2.83
N GLY A 47 24.52 1.72 3.99
CA GLY A 47 24.93 3.06 4.42
C GLY A 47 25.73 3.04 5.72
N THR A 48 26.04 4.22 6.29
CA THR A 48 26.77 4.33 7.58
C THR A 48 26.00 3.78 8.76
N ASP A 49 24.67 3.79 8.69
CA ASP A 49 23.79 3.07 9.61
C ASP A 49 23.07 1.98 8.81
N GLU A 50 23.35 0.70 9.10
CA GLU A 50 22.60 -0.41 8.53
C GLU A 50 21.12 -0.28 8.92
N LYS A 51 20.28 0.09 7.95
CA LYS A 51 18.84 0.29 8.16
C LYS A 51 18.05 -0.64 7.25
N ASN A 52 16.94 -1.15 7.76
CA ASN A 52 16.01 -1.96 6.99
C ASN A 52 14.73 -1.17 6.75
N ILE A 53 14.29 -1.10 5.50
CA ILE A 53 12.94 -0.64 5.16
C ILE A 53 12.08 -1.88 4.96
N ARG A 54 10.99 -1.99 5.72
CA ARG A 54 9.94 -2.97 5.49
C ARG A 54 8.75 -2.27 4.86
N ILE A 55 8.43 -2.62 3.62
CA ILE A 55 7.18 -2.21 2.95
C ILE A 55 6.17 -3.34 3.13
N ILE A 56 4.97 -3.00 3.57
CA ILE A 56 3.85 -3.94 3.69
C ILE A 56 2.88 -3.59 2.57
N ASP A 57 2.79 -4.48 1.58
CA ASP A 57 1.75 -4.41 0.57
C ASP A 57 0.48 -5.08 1.11
N THR A 58 -0.68 -4.50 0.83
CA THR A 58 -1.97 -4.93 1.39
C THR A 58 -3.00 -5.14 0.30
N PRO A 59 -4.05 -5.93 0.55
CA PRO A 59 -5.26 -5.85 -0.25
C PRO A 59 -5.80 -4.41 -0.30
N GLY A 60 -6.38 -4.04 -1.43
CA GLY A 60 -7.02 -2.75 -1.65
C GLY A 60 -8.45 -2.66 -1.11
N PHE A 61 -8.98 -1.45 -1.12
CA PHE A 61 -10.37 -1.13 -0.75
C PHE A 61 -11.13 -0.59 -1.96
N GLY A 62 -12.47 -0.62 -1.89
CA GLY A 62 -13.32 -0.28 -3.02
C GLY A 62 -13.44 -1.44 -4.01
N ASP A 63 -13.42 -2.66 -3.48
CA ASP A 63 -13.53 -3.89 -4.25
C ASP A 63 -14.91 -4.00 -4.91
N THR A 64 -14.97 -4.41 -6.18
CA THR A 64 -16.23 -4.59 -6.91
C THR A 64 -17.10 -5.72 -6.35
N ARG A 65 -16.55 -6.59 -5.48
CA ARG A 65 -17.28 -7.61 -4.70
C ARG A 65 -18.12 -6.99 -3.57
N GLY A 66 -17.93 -5.70 -3.26
CA GLY A 66 -18.75 -4.94 -2.33
C GLY A 66 -18.18 -4.82 -0.91
N ILE A 67 -18.97 -4.19 -0.03
CA ILE A 67 -18.51 -3.77 1.31
C ILE A 67 -18.07 -4.92 2.21
N GLU A 68 -18.71 -6.09 2.10
CA GLU A 68 -18.33 -7.28 2.88
C GLU A 68 -16.91 -7.75 2.55
N GLN A 69 -16.47 -7.60 1.29
CA GLN A 69 -15.11 -7.93 0.91
C GLN A 69 -14.12 -6.87 1.41
N ASP A 70 -14.50 -5.60 1.35
CA ASP A 70 -13.69 -4.51 1.93
C ASP A 70 -13.50 -4.71 3.45
N ASP A 71 -14.53 -5.16 4.17
CA ASP A 71 -14.44 -5.48 5.61
C ASP A 71 -13.50 -6.66 5.87
N ARG A 72 -13.56 -7.73 5.07
CA ARG A 72 -12.60 -8.85 5.15
C ARG A 72 -11.17 -8.41 4.86
N ASN A 73 -10.98 -7.60 3.82
CA ASN A 73 -9.68 -7.03 3.50
C ASN A 73 -9.15 -6.21 4.68
N MET A 74 -10.02 -5.42 5.32
CA MET A 74 -9.65 -4.61 6.48
C MET A 74 -9.27 -5.48 7.68
N GLU A 75 -10.05 -6.51 8.00
CA GLU A 75 -9.76 -7.47 9.06
C GLU A 75 -8.38 -8.11 8.85
N HIS A 76 -8.08 -8.60 7.65
CA HIS A 76 -6.77 -9.17 7.32
C HIS A 76 -5.61 -8.17 7.46
N ILE A 77 -5.82 -6.91 7.11
CA ILE A 77 -4.81 -5.85 7.30
C ILE A 77 -4.55 -5.62 8.78
N LEU A 78 -5.61 -5.55 9.58
CA LEU A 78 -5.53 -5.33 11.02
C LEU A 78 -4.85 -6.50 11.73
N GLU A 79 -5.22 -7.74 11.39
CA GLU A 79 -4.55 -8.95 11.87
C GLU A 79 -3.05 -8.91 11.58
N TYR A 80 -2.67 -8.56 10.35
CA TYR A 80 -1.26 -8.46 9.96
C TYR A 80 -0.53 -7.37 10.75
N VAL A 81 -1.10 -6.16 10.83
CA VAL A 81 -0.51 -5.04 11.55
C VAL A 81 -0.35 -5.34 13.03
N ASN A 82 -1.30 -6.05 13.65
CA ASN A 82 -1.24 -6.47 15.04
C ASN A 82 -0.09 -7.45 15.34
N THR A 83 0.49 -8.10 14.32
CA THR A 83 1.70 -8.93 14.50
C THR A 83 2.99 -8.10 14.61
N LEU A 84 2.93 -6.80 14.29
CA LEU A 84 4.08 -5.91 14.29
C LEU A 84 4.25 -5.25 15.65
N THR A 85 5.49 -5.17 16.13
CA THR A 85 5.81 -4.47 17.38
C THR A 85 5.75 -2.95 17.22
N HIS A 86 5.93 -2.45 16.00
CA HIS A 86 5.94 -1.02 15.70
C HIS A 86 5.55 -0.76 14.24
N LEU A 87 4.80 0.32 14.02
CA LEU A 87 4.44 0.83 12.71
C LEU A 87 4.89 2.28 12.58
N ASN A 88 5.81 2.55 11.66
CA ASN A 88 6.42 3.88 11.52
C ASN A 88 5.49 4.88 10.83
N ALA A 89 4.86 4.46 9.72
CA ALA A 89 4.03 5.31 8.87
C ALA A 89 3.00 4.49 8.09
N ILE A 90 1.94 5.16 7.64
CA ILE A 90 0.91 4.57 6.77
C ILE A 90 0.81 5.42 5.50
N CYS A 91 0.92 4.77 4.35
CA CYS A 91 0.82 5.43 3.05
C CYS A 91 -0.50 5.07 2.35
N PHE A 92 -1.40 6.05 2.18
CA PHE A 92 -2.60 5.87 1.37
C PHE A 92 -2.30 6.20 -0.08
N LEU A 93 -2.40 5.20 -0.96
CA LEU A 93 -2.24 5.37 -2.40
C LEU A 93 -3.58 5.70 -3.05
N LEU A 94 -3.68 6.91 -3.62
CA LEU A 94 -4.90 7.43 -4.24
C LEU A 94 -4.64 7.75 -5.72
N LYS A 95 -5.66 7.66 -6.58
CA LYS A 95 -5.59 8.24 -7.92
C LYS A 95 -5.97 9.73 -7.83
N PRO A 96 -5.30 10.65 -8.55
CA PRO A 96 -5.54 12.09 -8.47
C PRO A 96 -6.96 12.46 -8.90
N ASN A 97 -7.54 11.69 -9.83
CA ASN A 97 -8.84 11.98 -10.43
C ASN A 97 -9.99 11.19 -9.80
N THR A 98 -9.75 10.39 -8.76
CA THR A 98 -10.85 9.76 -8.00
C THR A 98 -11.49 10.79 -7.09
N SER A 99 -12.54 11.43 -7.59
CA SER A 99 -13.17 12.63 -7.01
C SER A 99 -14.05 12.37 -5.77
N ARG A 100 -14.00 11.17 -5.17
CA ARG A 100 -14.92 10.83 -4.06
C ARG A 100 -14.17 10.11 -2.96
N LEU A 101 -14.00 10.80 -1.83
CA LEU A 101 -14.02 10.19 -0.50
C LEU A 101 -15.36 9.45 -0.35
N ASN A 102 -15.45 8.25 -0.94
CA ASN A 102 -16.64 7.42 -0.86
C ASN A 102 -16.84 6.99 0.60
N ILE A 103 -18.09 6.68 0.97
CA ILE A 103 -18.47 6.17 2.29
C ILE A 103 -17.56 4.99 2.68
N SER A 104 -17.24 4.10 1.72
CA SER A 104 -16.31 2.99 1.91
C SER A 104 -14.91 3.44 2.36
N PHE A 105 -14.35 4.48 1.74
CA PHE A 105 -13.03 4.98 2.12
C PHE A 105 -13.04 5.63 3.52
N ARG A 106 -14.11 6.35 3.87
CA ARG A 106 -14.27 6.90 5.23
C ARG A 106 -14.42 5.79 6.28
N SER A 107 -15.18 4.74 5.97
CA SER A 107 -15.34 3.57 6.84
C SER A 107 -13.99 2.89 7.08
N CYS A 108 -13.24 2.62 6.01
CA CYS A 108 -11.89 2.07 6.06
C CYS A 108 -10.95 2.89 6.96
N LEU A 109 -10.87 4.22 6.76
CA LEU A 109 -10.04 5.08 7.60
C LEU A 109 -10.46 5.02 9.07
N THR A 110 -11.76 4.99 9.35
CA THR A 110 -12.28 4.92 10.72
C THR A 110 -11.93 3.60 11.39
N GLN A 111 -12.12 2.48 10.69
CA GLN A 111 -11.77 1.15 11.18
C GLN A 111 -10.26 1.05 11.45
N LEU A 112 -9.43 1.50 10.50
CA LEU A 112 -7.99 1.47 10.65
C LEU A 112 -7.51 2.35 11.82
N PHE A 113 -7.97 3.59 11.91
CA PHE A 113 -7.58 4.50 12.99
C PHE A 113 -8.10 4.09 14.37
N SER A 114 -9.16 3.27 14.44
CA SER A 114 -9.67 2.77 15.72
C SER A 114 -8.68 1.86 16.46
N LEU A 115 -7.72 1.28 15.74
CA LEU A 115 -6.75 0.31 16.27
C LEU A 115 -5.32 0.86 16.33
N LEU A 116 -5.10 2.05 15.79
CA LEU A 116 -3.78 2.66 15.74
C LEU A 116 -3.59 3.64 16.89
N ASP A 117 -2.40 3.59 17.48
CA ASP A 117 -1.98 4.59 18.45
C ASP A 117 -1.96 5.98 17.83
N ARG A 118 -2.26 7.00 18.66
CA ARG A 118 -2.22 8.40 18.25
C ARG A 118 -0.89 8.83 17.62
N ASN A 119 0.20 8.14 17.95
CA ASN A 119 1.52 8.40 17.39
C ASN A 119 1.58 8.05 15.90
N VAL A 120 0.88 6.99 15.45
CA VAL A 120 0.84 6.59 14.02
C VAL A 120 0.05 7.60 13.21
N LEU A 121 -0.98 8.23 13.81
CA LEU A 121 -1.79 9.25 13.13
C LEU A 121 -0.96 10.47 12.68
N ASN A 122 0.15 10.75 13.36
CA ASN A 122 1.08 11.82 12.96
C ASN A 122 1.94 11.45 11.74
N ASN A 123 1.97 10.17 11.35
CA ASN A 123 2.79 9.63 10.27
C ASN A 123 1.93 9.02 9.15
N ILE A 124 0.78 9.63 8.88
CA ILE A 124 -0.06 9.30 7.73
C ILE A 124 0.40 10.11 6.51
N ILE A 125 0.63 9.43 5.41
CA ILE A 125 1.11 10.00 4.14
C ILE A 125 0.07 9.69 3.06
N PHE A 126 -0.34 10.71 2.30
CA PHE A 126 -1.19 10.53 1.13
C PHE A 126 -0.35 10.62 -0.14
N CYS A 127 -0.34 9.53 -0.91
CA CYS A 127 0.45 9.36 -2.11
C CYS A 127 -0.45 9.33 -3.34
N PHE A 128 -0.30 10.27 -4.27
CA PHE A 128 -1.08 10.31 -5.50
C PHE A 128 -0.34 9.60 -6.64
N THR A 129 -0.93 8.52 -7.15
CA THR A 129 -0.37 7.69 -8.23
C THR A 129 -0.79 8.22 -9.60
N SER A 130 -0.04 7.91 -10.68
CA SER A 130 -0.37 8.36 -12.04
C SER A 130 -0.43 9.89 -12.24
N ALA A 131 0.37 10.64 -11.49
CA ALA A 131 0.44 12.11 -11.56
C ALA A 131 0.98 12.68 -12.89
N ARG A 132 1.46 11.85 -13.82
CA ARG A 132 1.90 12.30 -15.16
C ARG A 132 0.73 12.67 -16.09
N SER A 133 -0.49 12.23 -15.80
CA SER A 133 -1.65 12.39 -16.69
C SER A 133 -2.56 13.57 -16.34
N THR A 134 -2.11 14.50 -15.49
CA THR A 134 -2.91 15.65 -15.01
C THR A 134 -2.60 16.97 -15.75
N PHE A 135 -2.17 16.91 -17.02
CA PHE A 135 -2.07 18.08 -17.90
C PHE A 135 -3.06 17.97 -19.05
#